data_AF-A0A7C0Y9K0-F1
#
_entry.id   AF-A0A7C0Y9K0-F1
#
_cell.length_a   1.000
_cell.length_b   1.000
_cell.length_c   1.000
_cell.angle_alpha   90.00
_cell.angle_beta   90.00
_cell.angle_gamma   90.00
#
_symmetry.space_group_name_H-M   'P 1'
#
loop_
_entity.id
_entity.type
_entity.pdbx_description
1 polymer ?
#
loop_
_entity_poly.entity_id
_entity_poly.type
_entity_poly.pdbx_seq_one_letter_code
_entity_poly.pdbx_strand_id
1 'polypeptide(L)'
;MVEKRIKKKDSFLELEKLKKEVLKEEKRKTVKKRGKAKEKVKKTRVEKEKSKKREMVRESTVEEIMTRHVIKVKPDDNLSYVVQLLAEKNISGLPVVEGNKFVGVISESDIIRVVGSKSLLELDTLGLKKLRDIKVREVMNKKPIAIYVKSKVSKAADLMNKYDISRLPVINERGELVGIVTKKDIIKGISKDFLVRVIKEPEKLGVEFIETDLDEILKIVEREGSVSIDEIKKRLEIPEEKIEEWGRILEKHNLIEVYYPPVGKPIFKKKEVKLK
;
A
#
# COMPACT_ATOMS: atom_id res chain seq x y z
N MET A 1 -68.81 55.62 16.81
CA MET A 1 -68.54 54.16 16.63
C MET A 1 -67.14 53.92 16.05
N VAL A 2 -66.07 54.40 16.72
CA VAL A 2 -64.68 54.33 16.19
C VAL A 2 -63.85 53.21 16.86
N GLU A 3 -64.40 52.45 17.81
CA GLU A 3 -63.59 51.57 18.68
C GLU A 3 -63.42 50.10 18.26
N LYS A 4 -63.81 49.69 17.04
CA LYS A 4 -63.64 48.29 16.59
C LYS A 4 -62.46 48.01 15.65
N ARG A 5 -61.60 49.01 15.36
CA ARG A 5 -60.53 48.86 14.36
C ARG A 5 -59.11 48.64 14.90
N ILE A 6 -58.91 48.74 16.22
CA ILE A 6 -57.57 48.64 16.86
C ILE A 6 -57.24 47.19 17.30
N LYS A 7 -58.22 46.39 17.75
CA LYS A 7 -57.98 45.01 18.24
C LYS A 7 -57.64 43.94 17.19
N LYS A 8 -57.73 44.24 15.88
CA LYS A 8 -57.47 43.25 14.80
C LYS A 8 -56.04 43.27 14.26
N LYS A 9 -55.31 44.37 14.43
CA LYS A 9 -53.94 44.52 13.92
C LYS A 9 -52.91 43.87 14.85
N ASP A 10 -53.09 43.99 16.17
CA ASP A 10 -52.18 43.42 17.16
C ASP A 10 -52.25 41.88 17.20
N SER A 11 -53.47 41.32 17.09
CA SER A 11 -53.69 39.87 17.03
C SER A 11 -53.07 39.20 15.79
N PHE A 12 -52.95 39.93 14.67
CA PHE A 12 -52.33 39.39 13.44
C PHE A 12 -50.80 39.38 13.55
N LEU A 13 -50.22 40.42 14.15
CA LEU A 13 -48.78 40.55 14.35
C LEU A 13 -48.26 39.55 15.41
N GLU A 14 -49.06 39.25 16.44
CA GLU A 14 -48.77 38.20 17.42
C GLU A 14 -48.84 36.79 16.81
N LEU A 15 -49.85 36.51 15.98
CA LEU A 15 -49.96 35.22 15.28
C LEU A 15 -48.81 34.98 14.29
N GLU A 16 -48.31 36.03 13.64
CA GLU A 16 -47.14 35.93 12.76
C GLU A 16 -45.83 35.69 13.53
N LYS A 17 -45.67 36.33 14.69
CA LYS A 17 -44.53 36.08 15.59
C LYS A 17 -44.54 34.66 16.13
N LEU A 18 -45.70 34.17 16.60
CA LEU A 18 -45.86 32.80 17.09
C LEU A 18 -45.56 31.77 16.00
N LYS A 19 -46.05 31.99 14.77
CA LYS A 19 -45.74 31.13 13.62
C LYS A 19 -44.25 31.09 13.31
N LYS A 20 -43.55 32.23 13.36
CA LYS A 20 -42.09 32.29 13.12
C LYS A 20 -41.29 31.60 14.22
N GLU A 21 -41.73 31.67 15.48
CA GLU A 21 -41.08 30.98 16.60
C GLU A 21 -41.27 29.47 16.54
N VAL A 22 -42.48 28.99 16.28
CA VAL A 22 -42.77 27.56 16.08
C VAL A 22 -41.95 26.98 14.92
N LEU A 23 -41.89 27.69 13.78
CA LEU A 23 -41.05 27.30 12.64
C LEU A 23 -39.55 27.29 12.96
N LYS A 24 -39.07 28.19 13.84
CA LYS A 24 -37.67 28.20 14.29
C LYS A 24 -37.37 27.04 15.23
N GLU A 25 -38.28 26.69 16.13
CA GLU A 25 -38.13 25.53 17.02
C GLU A 25 -38.15 24.20 16.26
N GLU A 26 -39.07 24.04 15.30
CA GLU A 26 -39.13 22.84 14.46
C GLU A 26 -37.87 22.69 13.62
N LYS A 27 -37.36 23.78 13.04
CA LYS A 27 -36.06 23.77 12.34
C LYS A 27 -34.90 23.40 13.28
N ARG A 28 -34.86 23.92 14.52
CA ARG A 28 -33.83 23.57 15.53
C ARG A 28 -33.89 22.09 15.96
N LYS A 29 -35.09 21.54 16.17
CA LYS A 29 -35.29 20.11 16.50
C LYS A 29 -34.90 19.19 15.34
N THR A 30 -35.17 19.60 14.10
CA THR A 30 -34.82 18.86 12.88
C THR A 30 -33.30 18.86 12.61
N VAL A 31 -32.61 19.99 12.86
CA VAL A 31 -31.15 20.09 12.74
C VAL A 31 -30.43 19.26 13.82
N LYS A 32 -30.90 19.26 15.07
CA LYS A 32 -30.34 18.43 16.15
C LYS A 32 -30.55 16.92 15.93
N LYS A 33 -31.70 16.48 15.41
CA LYS A 33 -31.94 15.07 15.02
C LYS A 33 -31.03 14.65 13.85
N ARG A 34 -30.82 15.52 12.85
CA ARG A 34 -29.90 15.28 11.72
C ARG A 34 -28.44 15.20 12.17
N GLY A 35 -28.01 16.01 13.15
CA GLY A 35 -26.64 15.96 13.70
C GLY A 35 -26.31 14.65 14.40
N LYS A 36 -27.18 14.19 15.31
CA LYS A 36 -27.00 12.93 16.05
C LYS A 36 -27.09 11.67 15.17
N ALA A 37 -27.90 11.70 14.11
CA ALA A 37 -27.96 10.63 13.11
C ALA A 37 -26.70 10.61 12.21
N LYS A 38 -26.19 11.77 11.78
CA LYS A 38 -24.95 11.87 11.00
C LYS A 38 -23.71 11.39 11.76
N GLU A 39 -23.67 11.57 13.08
CA GLU A 39 -22.55 11.14 13.93
C GLU A 39 -22.55 9.63 14.22
N LYS A 40 -23.73 9.03 14.47
CA LYS A 40 -23.90 7.57 14.57
C LYS A 40 -23.60 6.87 13.24
N VAL A 41 -24.02 7.44 12.11
CA VAL A 41 -23.70 6.91 10.77
C VAL A 41 -22.19 7.04 10.47
N LYS A 42 -21.53 8.16 10.83
CA LYS A 42 -20.08 8.33 10.66
C LYS A 42 -19.25 7.31 11.45
N LYS A 43 -19.58 7.04 12.72
CA LYS A 43 -18.86 6.03 13.53
C LYS A 43 -18.98 4.61 12.97
N THR A 44 -20.17 4.24 12.49
CA THR A 44 -20.45 2.91 11.90
C THR A 44 -19.81 2.74 10.50
N ARG A 45 -19.59 3.85 9.77
CA ARG A 45 -19.02 3.88 8.41
C ARG A 45 -17.49 3.73 8.40
N VAL A 46 -16.80 4.39 9.33
CA VAL A 46 -15.33 4.29 9.51
C VAL A 46 -14.91 2.87 9.94
N GLU A 47 -15.73 2.18 10.73
CA GLU A 47 -15.47 0.77 11.11
C GLU A 47 -15.72 -0.21 9.94
N LYS A 48 -16.72 0.04 9.10
CA LYS A 48 -16.97 -0.72 7.84
C LYS A 48 -15.89 -0.48 6.77
N GLU A 49 -15.35 0.72 6.67
CA GLU A 49 -14.25 1.06 5.73
C GLU A 49 -12.92 0.41 6.13
N LYS A 50 -12.63 0.34 7.43
CA LYS A 50 -11.48 -0.43 7.96
C LYS A 50 -11.62 -1.93 7.69
N SER A 51 -12.83 -2.49 7.67
CA SER A 51 -13.05 -3.91 7.36
C SER A 51 -12.86 -4.23 5.87
N LYS A 52 -13.32 -3.36 4.97
CA LYS A 52 -13.14 -3.50 3.51
C LYS A 52 -11.68 -3.35 3.05
N LYS A 53 -10.92 -2.42 3.63
CA LYS A 53 -9.48 -2.24 3.36
C LYS A 53 -8.65 -3.48 3.75
N ARG A 54 -9.08 -4.21 4.79
CA ARG A 54 -8.51 -5.51 5.22
C ARG A 54 -8.87 -6.67 4.29
N GLU A 55 -9.93 -6.52 3.48
CA GLU A 55 -10.46 -7.56 2.59
C GLU A 55 -9.80 -7.57 1.20
N MET A 56 -9.22 -6.46 0.75
CA MET A 56 -8.60 -6.36 -0.59
C MET A 56 -7.14 -6.82 -0.66
N VAL A 57 -6.34 -6.61 0.40
CA VAL A 57 -5.00 -7.25 0.55
C VAL A 57 -5.12 -8.78 0.65
N ARG A 58 -6.35 -9.25 0.88
CA ARG A 58 -6.69 -10.63 1.19
C ARG A 58 -6.81 -11.53 -0.04
N GLU A 59 -6.81 -11.02 -1.27
CA GLU A 59 -7.09 -11.83 -2.48
C GLU A 59 -5.89 -12.11 -3.39
N SER A 60 -4.86 -11.25 -3.44
CA SER A 60 -3.67 -11.51 -4.26
C SER A 60 -2.87 -12.69 -3.72
N THR A 61 -2.24 -13.45 -4.62
CA THR A 61 -1.39 -14.58 -4.24
C THR A 61 0.06 -14.15 -4.02
N VAL A 62 0.80 -14.94 -3.25
CA VAL A 62 2.25 -14.75 -3.04
C VAL A 62 2.99 -14.83 -4.37
N GLU A 63 2.55 -15.69 -5.28
CA GLU A 63 3.15 -15.84 -6.62
C GLU A 63 3.19 -14.53 -7.42
N GLU A 64 2.16 -13.71 -7.30
CA GLU A 64 2.02 -12.45 -8.05
C GLU A 64 3.03 -11.39 -7.58
N ILE A 65 3.46 -11.46 -6.32
CA ILE A 65 4.31 -10.44 -5.70
C ILE A 65 5.73 -10.92 -5.37
N MET A 66 5.99 -12.23 -5.44
CA MET A 66 7.29 -12.78 -5.04
C MET A 66 8.41 -12.39 -6.01
N THR A 67 9.61 -12.24 -5.46
CA THR A 67 10.83 -12.18 -6.26
C THR A 67 11.27 -13.61 -6.60
N ARG A 68 11.33 -13.94 -7.89
CA ARG A 68 11.68 -15.29 -8.39
C ARG A 68 13.19 -15.55 -8.39
N HIS A 69 13.99 -14.52 -8.64
CA HIS A 69 15.45 -14.66 -8.70
C HIS A 69 16.05 -14.53 -7.30
N VAL A 70 16.19 -15.68 -6.64
CA VAL A 70 16.60 -15.75 -5.23
C VAL A 70 18.08 -16.14 -5.14
N ILE A 71 18.88 -15.28 -4.53
CA ILE A 71 20.23 -15.63 -4.12
C ILE A 71 20.11 -16.65 -2.99
N LYS A 72 20.79 -17.79 -3.14
CA LYS A 72 20.66 -18.96 -2.26
C LYS A 72 22.01 -19.62 -2.05
N VAL A 73 22.15 -20.35 -0.96
CA VAL A 73 23.39 -21.06 -0.59
C VAL A 73 23.10 -22.54 -0.30
N LYS A 74 24.13 -23.36 -0.21
CA LYS A 74 24.04 -24.80 0.09
C LYS A 74 24.45 -25.09 1.53
N PRO A 75 23.98 -26.21 2.12
CA PRO A 75 24.36 -26.63 3.47
C PRO A 75 25.88 -26.77 3.68
N ASP A 76 26.61 -27.16 2.63
CA ASP A 76 28.05 -27.41 2.66
C ASP A 76 28.91 -26.20 2.24
N ASP A 77 28.29 -25.06 1.93
CA ASP A 77 29.01 -23.80 1.73
C ASP A 77 29.63 -23.35 3.05
N ASN A 78 30.75 -22.61 2.96
CA ASN A 78 31.42 -22.04 4.13
C ASN A 78 30.76 -20.73 4.55
N LEU A 79 30.71 -20.45 5.85
CA LEU A 79 30.15 -19.19 6.34
C LEU A 79 30.89 -17.95 5.84
N SER A 80 32.20 -18.05 5.59
CA SER A 80 32.97 -16.96 5.01
C SER A 80 32.41 -16.51 3.65
N TYR A 81 31.98 -17.48 2.83
CA TYR A 81 31.34 -17.19 1.54
C TYR A 81 29.97 -16.55 1.74
N VAL A 82 29.20 -17.03 2.72
CA VAL A 82 27.89 -16.44 3.06
C VAL A 82 28.05 -14.98 3.49
N VAL A 83 28.99 -14.67 4.40
CA VAL A 83 29.24 -13.29 4.86
C VAL A 83 29.60 -12.38 3.70
N GLN A 84 30.49 -12.84 2.79
CA GLN A 84 30.84 -12.10 1.59
C GLN A 84 29.61 -11.83 0.72
N LEU A 85 28.77 -12.85 0.50
CA LEU A 85 27.57 -12.73 -0.33
C LEU A 85 26.53 -11.77 0.27
N LEU A 86 26.34 -11.80 1.60
CA LEU A 86 25.46 -10.88 2.32
C LEU A 86 25.93 -9.43 2.15
N ALA A 87 27.23 -9.18 2.31
CA ALA A 87 27.83 -7.86 2.16
C ALA A 87 27.75 -7.34 0.71
N GLU A 88 28.20 -8.14 -0.27
CA GLU A 88 28.22 -7.75 -1.69
C GLU A 88 26.83 -7.48 -2.25
N LYS A 89 25.82 -8.24 -1.81
CA LYS A 89 24.45 -8.13 -2.30
C LYS A 89 23.58 -7.22 -1.44
N ASN A 90 24.13 -6.68 -0.35
CA ASN A 90 23.43 -5.84 0.63
C ASN A 90 22.11 -6.48 1.10
N ILE A 91 22.19 -7.75 1.51
CA ILE A 91 21.07 -8.55 2.01
C ILE A 91 21.45 -9.13 3.37
N SER A 92 20.48 -9.27 4.28
CA SER A 92 20.74 -9.73 5.65
C SER A 92 20.35 -11.19 5.92
N GLY A 93 20.11 -11.97 4.86
CA GLY A 93 19.87 -13.40 4.98
C GLY A 93 19.52 -14.07 3.67
N LEU A 94 19.71 -15.39 3.65
CA LEU A 94 19.68 -16.23 2.46
C LEU A 94 18.94 -17.53 2.77
N PRO A 95 18.07 -18.00 1.85
CA PRO A 95 17.58 -19.37 1.92
C PRO A 95 18.70 -20.36 1.61
N VAL A 96 18.66 -21.49 2.32
CA VAL A 96 19.56 -22.62 2.12
C VAL A 96 18.82 -23.70 1.35
N VAL A 97 19.44 -24.20 0.29
CA VAL A 97 18.88 -25.24 -0.57
C VAL A 97 19.82 -26.42 -0.75
N GLU A 98 19.27 -27.63 -0.75
CA GLU A 98 19.97 -28.85 -1.16
C GLU A 98 19.39 -29.30 -2.51
N GLY A 99 20.17 -29.11 -3.57
CA GLY A 99 19.65 -29.13 -4.94
C GLY A 99 18.60 -28.04 -5.13
N ASN A 100 17.33 -28.45 -5.31
CA ASN A 100 16.19 -27.54 -5.40
C ASN A 100 15.36 -27.46 -4.11
N LYS A 101 15.60 -28.37 -3.15
CA LYS A 101 14.81 -28.46 -1.93
C LYS A 101 15.20 -27.35 -0.98
N PHE A 102 14.21 -26.66 -0.45
CA PHE A 102 14.42 -25.67 0.60
C PHE A 102 14.64 -26.39 1.95
N VAL A 103 15.78 -26.14 2.59
CA VAL A 103 16.18 -26.87 3.81
C VAL A 103 16.48 -25.97 5.01
N GLY A 104 16.55 -24.66 4.82
CA GLY A 104 16.85 -23.74 5.90
C GLY A 104 16.93 -22.29 5.49
N VAL A 105 17.19 -21.43 6.47
CA VAL A 105 17.57 -20.02 6.25
C VAL A 105 18.80 -19.73 7.09
N ILE A 106 19.69 -18.91 6.55
CA ILE A 106 20.80 -18.33 7.32
C ILE A 106 20.74 -16.81 7.24
N SER A 107 20.87 -16.15 8.38
CA SER A 107 20.83 -14.69 8.51
C SER A 107 22.08 -14.16 9.20
N GLU A 108 22.30 -12.84 9.10
CA GLU A 108 23.37 -12.18 9.85
C GLU A 108 23.26 -12.45 11.36
N SER A 109 22.03 -12.45 11.91
CA SER A 109 21.79 -12.72 13.32
C SER A 109 22.21 -14.13 13.73
N ASP A 110 22.05 -15.11 12.85
CA ASP A 110 22.50 -16.50 13.09
C ASP A 110 24.04 -16.55 13.12
N ILE A 111 24.70 -15.85 12.19
CA ILE A 111 26.17 -15.81 12.10
C ILE A 111 26.76 -15.07 13.29
N ILE A 112 26.23 -13.88 13.61
CA ILE A 112 26.63 -13.03 14.75
C ILE A 112 26.58 -13.81 16.06
N ARG A 113 25.52 -14.60 16.27
CA ARG A 113 25.36 -15.45 17.45
C ARG A 113 26.48 -16.47 17.60
N VAL A 114 26.99 -17.02 16.49
CA VAL A 114 28.04 -18.04 16.50
C VAL A 114 29.43 -17.45 16.65
N VAL A 115 29.68 -16.26 16.09
CA VAL A 115 31.00 -15.60 16.21
C VAL A 115 31.17 -14.83 17.52
N GLY A 116 30.08 -14.53 18.23
CA GLY A 116 30.12 -13.81 19.51
C GLY A 116 30.45 -12.32 19.39
N SER A 117 30.29 -11.75 18.20
CA SER A 117 30.54 -10.33 17.89
C SER A 117 29.25 -9.50 18.01
N LYS A 118 29.34 -8.17 18.02
CA LYS A 118 28.14 -7.31 17.95
C LYS A 118 27.68 -7.06 16.52
N SER A 119 28.59 -7.15 15.55
CA SER A 119 28.31 -6.93 14.13
C SER A 119 29.26 -7.76 13.25
N LEU A 120 28.83 -8.08 12.02
CA LEU A 120 29.71 -8.68 11.00
C LEU A 120 30.84 -7.73 10.56
N LEU A 121 30.65 -6.43 10.72
CA LEU A 121 31.65 -5.41 10.36
C LEU A 121 32.87 -5.40 11.29
N GLU A 122 32.74 -5.98 12.50
CA GLU A 122 33.81 -6.06 13.49
C GLU A 122 34.69 -7.30 13.28
N LEU A 123 34.42 -8.12 12.26
CA LEU A 123 35.20 -9.32 11.96
C LEU A 123 36.58 -8.93 11.44
N ASP A 124 37.61 -9.23 12.21
CA ASP A 124 39.00 -9.15 11.79
C ASP A 124 39.39 -10.32 10.87
N THR A 125 40.64 -10.32 10.41
CA THR A 125 41.18 -11.39 9.55
C THR A 125 41.15 -12.75 10.22
N LEU A 126 41.21 -12.82 11.55
CA LEU A 126 41.16 -14.04 12.33
C LEU A 126 39.73 -14.61 12.43
N GLY A 127 38.74 -13.75 12.67
CA GLY A 127 37.31 -14.06 12.64
C GLY A 127 36.87 -14.58 11.27
N LEU A 128 37.35 -13.96 10.19
CA LEU A 128 37.10 -14.43 8.82
C LEU A 128 37.73 -15.79 8.52
N LYS A 129 38.92 -16.09 9.07
CA LYS A 129 39.53 -17.42 8.95
C LYS A 129 38.69 -18.48 9.63
N LYS A 130 38.23 -18.25 10.86
CA LYS A 130 37.38 -19.18 11.62
C LYS A 130 36.09 -19.54 10.87
N LEU A 131 35.52 -18.59 10.13
CA LEU A 131 34.32 -18.81 9.33
C LEU A 131 34.55 -19.69 8.09
N ARG A 132 35.79 -19.92 7.66
CA ARG A 132 36.09 -20.81 6.53
C ARG A 132 35.88 -22.28 6.86
N ASP A 133 36.01 -22.64 8.13
CA ASP A 133 35.93 -24.03 8.59
C ASP A 133 34.50 -24.41 9.04
N ILE A 134 33.62 -23.42 9.20
CA ILE A 134 32.24 -23.62 9.63
C ILE A 134 31.31 -23.71 8.42
N LYS A 135 30.52 -24.78 8.35
CA LYS A 135 29.52 -24.97 7.30
C LYS A 135 28.20 -24.30 7.62
N VAL A 136 27.48 -23.89 6.57
CA VAL A 136 26.13 -23.31 6.70
C VAL A 136 25.19 -24.23 7.50
N ARG A 137 25.24 -25.54 7.29
CA ARG A 137 24.37 -26.52 7.97
C ARG A 137 24.49 -26.55 9.49
N GLU A 138 25.62 -26.06 10.03
CA GLU A 138 25.91 -26.01 11.46
C GLU A 138 25.25 -24.81 12.13
N VAL A 139 24.96 -23.75 11.36
CA VAL A 139 24.47 -22.47 11.86
C VAL A 139 23.06 -22.14 11.38
N MET A 140 22.67 -22.62 10.20
CA MET A 140 21.36 -22.31 9.60
C MET A 140 20.21 -22.70 10.52
N ASN A 141 19.14 -21.90 10.47
CA ASN A 141 17.87 -22.29 11.03
C ASN A 141 17.24 -23.36 10.12
N LYS A 142 17.12 -24.59 10.65
CA LYS A 142 16.56 -25.77 9.97
C LYS A 142 15.03 -25.86 10.00
N LYS A 143 14.37 -25.00 10.79
CA LYS A 143 12.91 -24.91 10.88
C LYS A 143 12.43 -23.48 10.58
N PRO A 144 12.84 -22.90 9.44
CA PRO A 144 12.43 -21.56 9.10
C PRO A 144 10.96 -21.55 8.69
N ILE A 145 10.31 -20.40 8.87
CA ILE A 145 8.95 -20.20 8.40
C ILE A 145 9.01 -19.90 6.91
N ALA A 146 8.40 -20.76 6.10
CA ALA A 146 8.22 -20.60 4.67
C ALA A 146 6.73 -20.52 4.33
N ILE A 147 6.42 -20.05 3.12
CA ILE A 147 5.06 -19.93 2.63
C ILE A 147 4.90 -20.58 1.26
N TYR A 148 3.74 -21.19 1.00
CA TYR A 148 3.46 -21.77 -0.31
C TYR A 148 3.16 -20.70 -1.35
N VAL A 149 3.62 -20.92 -2.57
CA VAL A 149 3.48 -20.01 -3.73
C VAL A 149 2.04 -19.59 -4.02
N LYS A 150 1.07 -20.50 -3.86
CA LYS A 150 -0.36 -20.21 -4.04
C LYS A 150 -1.05 -19.61 -2.81
N SER A 151 -0.33 -19.38 -1.71
CA SER A 151 -0.90 -18.75 -0.51
C SER A 151 -1.29 -17.31 -0.80
N LYS A 152 -2.24 -16.78 -0.03
CA LYS A 152 -2.63 -15.38 -0.13
C LYS A 152 -1.62 -14.45 0.55
N VAL A 153 -1.49 -13.23 0.04
CA VAL A 153 -0.59 -12.20 0.58
C VAL A 153 -0.93 -11.85 2.04
N SER A 154 -2.21 -11.87 2.40
CA SER A 154 -2.66 -11.71 3.81
C SER A 154 -2.00 -12.72 4.75
N LYS A 155 -1.94 -13.99 4.36
CA LYS A 155 -1.26 -15.03 5.15
C LYS A 155 0.24 -14.76 5.28
N ALA A 156 0.88 -14.22 4.24
CA ALA A 156 2.28 -13.81 4.31
C ALA A 156 2.47 -12.68 5.33
N ALA A 157 1.62 -11.66 5.30
CA ALA A 157 1.65 -10.55 6.24
C ALA A 157 1.38 -11.01 7.69
N ASP A 158 0.43 -11.92 7.89
CA ASP A 158 0.12 -12.50 9.20
C ASP A 158 1.32 -13.27 9.77
N LEU A 159 2.00 -14.09 8.96
CA LEU A 159 3.22 -14.80 9.37
C LEU A 159 4.36 -13.82 9.70
N MET A 160 4.56 -12.80 8.87
CA MET A 160 5.58 -11.78 9.12
C MET A 160 5.36 -11.02 10.43
N ASN A 161 4.10 -10.67 10.73
CA ASN A 161 3.76 -9.99 11.98
C ASN A 161 3.83 -10.93 13.19
N LYS A 162 3.30 -12.15 13.08
CA LYS A 162 3.24 -13.12 14.17
C LYS A 162 4.62 -13.52 14.67
N TYR A 163 5.57 -13.69 13.75
CA TYR A 163 6.91 -14.18 14.07
C TYR A 163 7.97 -13.09 14.00
N ASP A 164 7.56 -11.82 13.83
CA ASP A 164 8.42 -10.65 13.66
C ASP A 164 9.55 -10.85 12.64
N ILE A 165 9.20 -11.41 11.48
CA ILE A 165 10.12 -11.64 10.37
C ILE A 165 9.79 -10.73 9.19
N SER A 166 10.82 -10.30 8.47
CA SER A 166 10.66 -9.34 7.36
C SER A 166 10.65 -9.98 5.97
N ARG A 167 10.89 -11.30 5.90
CA ARG A 167 10.97 -12.07 4.67
C ARG A 167 10.52 -13.51 4.88
N LEU A 168 9.93 -14.10 3.84
CA LEU A 168 9.50 -15.48 3.79
C LEU A 168 10.03 -16.13 2.51
N PRO A 169 10.79 -17.24 2.62
CA PRO A 169 11.03 -18.13 1.49
C PRO A 169 9.71 -18.67 0.95
N VAL A 170 9.57 -18.66 -0.37
CA VAL A 170 8.38 -19.16 -1.06
C VAL A 170 8.69 -20.53 -1.65
N ILE A 171 7.87 -21.52 -1.32
CA ILE A 171 8.04 -22.90 -1.75
C ILE A 171 6.85 -23.40 -2.57
N ASN A 172 7.08 -24.37 -3.45
CA ASN A 172 6.01 -25.11 -4.12
C ASN A 172 5.57 -26.34 -3.30
N GLU A 173 4.59 -27.09 -3.82
CA GLU A 173 4.07 -28.31 -3.18
C GLU A 173 5.13 -29.42 -3.08
N ARG A 174 6.16 -29.38 -3.93
CA ARG A 174 7.30 -30.30 -3.88
C ARG A 174 8.32 -29.88 -2.82
N GLY A 175 8.13 -28.77 -2.09
CA GLY A 175 9.10 -28.27 -1.11
C GLY A 175 10.34 -27.63 -1.74
N GLU A 176 10.25 -27.26 -3.02
CA GLU A 176 11.34 -26.58 -3.72
C GLU A 176 11.22 -25.07 -3.53
N LEU A 177 12.36 -24.38 -3.41
CA LEU A 177 12.39 -22.92 -3.33
C LEU A 177 12.08 -22.32 -4.71
N VAL A 178 11.01 -21.53 -4.80
CA VAL A 178 10.56 -20.89 -6.06
C VAL A 178 10.58 -19.36 -6.00
N GLY A 179 10.79 -18.78 -4.83
CA GLY A 179 10.85 -17.34 -4.67
C GLY A 179 11.13 -16.89 -3.24
N ILE A 180 11.12 -15.57 -3.05
CA ILE A 180 11.13 -14.92 -1.74
C ILE A 180 10.12 -13.77 -1.76
N VAL A 181 9.43 -13.57 -0.64
CA VAL A 181 8.55 -12.41 -0.45
C VAL A 181 8.98 -11.65 0.80
N THR A 182 9.05 -10.32 0.69
CA THR A 182 9.42 -9.41 1.77
C THR A 182 8.30 -8.44 2.10
N LYS A 183 8.37 -7.76 3.24
CA LYS A 183 7.45 -6.65 3.59
C LYS A 183 7.39 -5.60 2.48
N LYS A 184 8.52 -5.31 1.80
CA LYS A 184 8.61 -4.38 0.68
C LYS A 184 7.83 -4.87 -0.54
N ASP A 185 7.88 -6.16 -0.83
CA ASP A 185 7.14 -6.77 -1.95
C ASP A 185 5.64 -6.74 -1.68
N ILE A 186 5.22 -6.96 -0.43
CA ILE A 186 3.83 -6.81 -0.03
C ILE A 186 3.35 -5.37 -0.25
N ILE A 187 4.12 -4.36 0.21
CA ILE A 187 3.77 -2.95 0.00
C ILE A 187 3.67 -2.61 -1.49
N LYS A 188 4.68 -3.00 -2.29
CA LYS A 188 4.71 -2.75 -3.74
C LYS A 188 3.59 -3.48 -4.48
N GLY A 189 3.33 -4.73 -4.10
CA GLY A 189 2.29 -5.58 -4.69
C GLY A 189 0.90 -5.01 -4.42
N ILE A 190 0.65 -4.55 -3.19
CA ILE A 190 -0.58 -3.84 -2.84
C ILE A 190 -0.72 -2.60 -3.70
N SER A 191 0.32 -1.77 -3.87
CA SER A 191 0.22 -0.57 -4.72
C SER A 191 -0.14 -0.91 -6.17
N LYS A 192 0.46 -1.94 -6.77
CA LYS A 192 0.23 -2.28 -8.18
C LYS A 192 -1.14 -2.92 -8.40
N ASP A 193 -1.54 -3.88 -7.58
CA ASP A 193 -2.85 -4.53 -7.68
C ASP A 193 -4.00 -3.60 -7.28
N PHE A 194 -3.79 -2.77 -6.25
CA PHE A 194 -4.75 -1.75 -5.85
C PHE A 194 -4.97 -0.75 -6.99
N LEU A 195 -3.89 -0.21 -7.58
CA LEU A 195 -4.00 0.69 -8.74
C LEU A 195 -4.69 0.01 -9.93
N VAL A 196 -4.30 -1.22 -10.29
CA VAL A 196 -4.90 -1.93 -11.43
C VAL A 196 -6.39 -2.23 -11.20
N ARG A 197 -6.81 -2.59 -9.99
CA ARG A 197 -8.22 -2.88 -9.68
C ARG A 197 -9.07 -1.61 -9.54
N VAL A 198 -8.50 -0.53 -9.00
CA VAL A 198 -9.13 0.80 -9.00
C VAL A 198 -9.38 1.29 -10.43
N ILE A 199 -8.42 1.08 -11.33
CA ILE A 199 -8.54 1.45 -12.76
C ILE A 199 -9.58 0.56 -13.48
N LYS A 200 -9.59 -0.75 -13.21
CA LYS A 200 -10.42 -1.69 -13.98
C LYS A 200 -11.87 -1.80 -13.51
N GLU A 201 -12.15 -1.72 -12.22
CA GLU A 201 -13.50 -1.99 -11.67
C GLU A 201 -13.84 -1.07 -10.47
N PRO A 202 -13.85 0.27 -10.66
CA PRO A 202 -14.04 1.24 -9.57
C PRO A 202 -15.38 1.05 -8.84
N GLU A 203 -16.41 0.57 -9.54
CA GLU A 203 -17.79 0.47 -9.06
C GLU A 203 -18.01 -0.67 -8.05
N LYS A 204 -17.25 -1.77 -8.17
CA LYS A 204 -17.39 -2.98 -7.33
C LYS A 204 -16.79 -2.83 -5.94
N LEU A 205 -15.89 -1.87 -5.75
CA LEU A 205 -15.13 -1.73 -4.50
C LEU A 205 -15.85 -0.84 -3.48
N GLY A 206 -16.93 -0.15 -3.87
CA GLY A 206 -17.71 0.72 -2.97
C GLY A 206 -16.83 1.73 -2.23
N VAL A 207 -15.72 2.13 -2.88
CA VAL A 207 -14.81 3.15 -2.40
C VAL A 207 -15.43 4.47 -2.84
N GLU A 208 -15.96 5.25 -1.92
CA GLU A 208 -15.94 6.69 -2.12
C GLU A 208 -14.46 7.04 -2.13
N PHE A 209 -13.94 7.43 -3.29
CA PHE A 209 -12.57 7.88 -3.45
C PHE A 209 -12.23 8.82 -2.28
N ILE A 210 -11.22 8.49 -1.47
CA ILE A 210 -10.39 9.58 -0.95
C ILE A 210 -9.65 9.98 -2.22
N GLU A 211 -10.20 10.96 -2.94
CA GLU A 211 -9.59 11.46 -4.17
C GLU A 211 -8.16 11.80 -3.82
N THR A 212 -7.25 10.94 -4.26
CA THR A 212 -5.86 11.34 -4.32
C THR A 212 -5.77 12.22 -5.54
N ASP A 213 -5.07 13.32 -5.39
CA ASP A 213 -4.75 14.25 -6.47
C ASP A 213 -4.30 13.53 -7.78
N LEU A 214 -3.68 12.35 -7.68
CA LEU A 214 -3.28 11.48 -8.79
C LEU A 214 -4.47 10.88 -9.57
N ASP A 215 -5.55 10.49 -8.89
CA ASP A 215 -6.77 9.97 -9.52
C ASP A 215 -7.51 11.07 -10.29
N GLU A 216 -7.52 12.29 -9.75
CA GLU A 216 -8.14 13.44 -10.39
C GLU A 216 -7.38 13.85 -11.66
N ILE A 217 -6.04 13.84 -11.60
CA ILE A 217 -5.18 14.06 -12.77
C ILE A 217 -5.49 13.04 -13.87
N LEU A 218 -5.58 11.75 -13.52
CA LEU A 218 -5.87 10.71 -14.49
C LEU A 218 -7.24 10.91 -15.15
N LYS A 219 -8.29 11.19 -14.37
CA LYS A 219 -9.65 11.47 -14.88
C LYS A 219 -9.67 12.68 -15.83
N ILE A 220 -8.95 13.75 -15.48
CA ILE A 220 -8.85 14.96 -16.31
C ILE A 220 -8.23 14.61 -17.66
N VAL A 221 -7.10 13.89 -17.67
CA VAL A 221 -6.41 13.47 -18.89
C VAL A 221 -7.24 12.49 -19.72
N GLU A 222 -7.96 11.55 -19.09
CA GLU A 222 -8.83 10.59 -19.78
C GLU A 222 -10.03 11.24 -20.46
N ARG A 223 -10.60 12.28 -19.83
CA ARG A 223 -11.74 13.04 -20.34
C ARG A 223 -11.36 13.98 -21.47
N GLU A 224 -10.21 14.65 -21.34
CA GLU A 224 -9.82 15.73 -22.26
C GLU A 224 -8.82 15.29 -23.33
N GLY A 225 -8.26 14.09 -23.19
CA GLY A 225 -7.33 13.50 -24.14
C GLY A 225 -5.91 14.07 -24.05
N SER A 226 -5.76 15.37 -23.79
CA SER A 226 -4.48 16.04 -23.62
C SER A 226 -4.64 17.27 -22.73
N VAL A 227 -3.87 17.36 -21.64
CA VAL A 227 -4.01 18.42 -20.63
C VAL A 227 -2.66 18.92 -20.16
N SER A 228 -2.52 20.23 -19.98
CA SER A 228 -1.29 20.85 -19.48
C SER A 228 -1.19 20.83 -17.96
N ILE A 229 0.04 20.88 -17.43
CA ILE A 229 0.26 20.98 -15.98
C ILE A 229 -0.39 22.23 -15.37
N ASP A 230 -0.37 23.36 -16.08
CA ASP A 230 -1.01 24.61 -15.59
C ASP A 230 -2.53 24.46 -15.44
N GLU A 231 -3.15 23.72 -16.33
CA GLU A 231 -4.58 23.45 -16.28
C GLU A 231 -4.95 22.50 -15.15
N ILE A 232 -4.13 21.48 -14.90
CA ILE A 232 -4.25 20.59 -13.73
C ILE A 232 -4.09 21.39 -12.43
N LYS A 233 -3.03 22.20 -12.34
CA LYS A 233 -2.73 23.06 -11.18
C LYS A 233 -3.88 23.99 -10.83
N LYS A 234 -4.48 24.62 -11.84
CA LYS A 234 -5.62 25.54 -11.67
C LYS A 234 -6.88 24.84 -11.16
N ARG A 235 -7.11 23.59 -11.57
CA ARG A 235 -8.34 22.87 -11.25
C ARG A 235 -8.29 22.17 -9.90
N LEU A 236 -7.12 21.70 -9.51
CA LEU A 236 -6.95 20.87 -8.31
C LEU A 236 -6.23 21.61 -7.17
N GLU A 237 -5.75 22.83 -7.40
CA GLU A 237 -5.00 23.64 -6.42
C GLU A 237 -3.74 22.94 -5.85
N ILE A 238 -3.14 22.04 -6.63
CA ILE A 238 -1.94 21.27 -6.27
C ILE A 238 -0.66 22.03 -6.69
N PRO A 239 0.41 22.00 -5.88
CA PRO A 239 1.74 22.44 -6.31
C PRO A 239 2.24 21.73 -7.58
N GLU A 240 2.88 22.50 -8.46
CA GLU A 240 3.39 22.02 -9.75
C GLU A 240 4.37 20.85 -9.65
N GLU A 241 5.27 20.91 -8.66
CA GLU A 241 6.25 19.86 -8.38
C GLU A 241 5.59 18.50 -8.13
N LYS A 242 4.44 18.49 -7.44
CA LYS A 242 3.66 17.27 -7.17
C LYS A 242 2.98 16.75 -8.44
N ILE A 243 2.48 17.65 -9.29
CA ILE A 243 1.84 17.25 -10.56
C ILE A 243 2.87 16.59 -11.46
N GLU A 244 4.10 17.12 -11.53
CA GLU A 244 5.19 16.48 -12.27
C GLU A 244 5.59 15.12 -11.68
N GLU A 245 5.71 15.02 -10.36
CA GLU A 245 6.01 13.75 -9.67
C GLU A 245 4.98 12.67 -10.04
N TRP A 246 3.69 13.02 -9.98
CA TRP A 246 2.62 12.10 -10.34
C TRP A 246 2.57 11.81 -11.84
N GLY A 247 2.85 12.79 -12.70
CA GLY A 247 3.00 12.58 -14.14
C GLY A 247 4.05 11.51 -14.46
N ARG A 248 5.23 11.59 -13.84
CA ARG A 248 6.30 10.59 -13.99
C ARG A 248 5.86 9.21 -13.50
N ILE A 249 5.12 9.13 -12.41
CA ILE A 249 4.59 7.87 -11.87
C ILE A 249 3.58 7.26 -12.86
N LEU A 250 2.60 8.05 -13.32
CA LEU A 250 1.57 7.60 -14.26
C LEU A 250 2.17 7.16 -15.61
N GLU A 251 3.17 7.90 -16.12
CA GLU A 251 3.92 7.55 -17.33
C GLU A 251 4.69 6.23 -17.16
N LYS A 252 5.45 6.08 -16.07
CA LYS A 252 6.20 4.86 -15.74
C LYS A 252 5.31 3.63 -15.63
N HIS A 253 4.07 3.81 -15.18
CA HIS A 253 3.07 2.75 -15.07
C HIS A 253 2.20 2.60 -16.32
N ASN A 254 2.54 3.29 -17.42
CA ASN A 254 1.92 3.14 -18.72
C ASN A 254 0.44 3.56 -18.75
N LEU A 255 0.03 4.50 -17.88
CA LEU A 255 -1.34 4.98 -17.74
C LEU A 255 -1.63 6.22 -18.58
N ILE A 256 -0.62 7.08 -18.74
CA ILE A 256 -0.63 8.25 -19.62
C ILE A 256 0.66 8.28 -20.43
N GLU A 257 0.72 9.16 -21.41
CA GLU A 257 1.95 9.55 -22.11
C GLU A 257 2.27 11.00 -21.74
N VAL A 258 3.50 11.31 -21.34
CA VAL A 258 3.88 12.68 -21.03
C VAL A 258 4.71 13.23 -22.19
N TYR A 259 4.17 14.24 -22.87
CA TYR A 259 4.86 14.93 -23.94
C TYR A 259 5.66 16.10 -23.35
N TYR A 260 6.97 16.10 -23.58
CA TYR A 260 7.89 17.15 -23.15
C TYR A 260 8.25 18.04 -24.36
N PRO A 261 7.58 19.18 -24.56
CA PRO A 261 7.91 20.08 -25.66
C PRO A 261 9.30 20.69 -25.49
N PRO A 262 9.98 21.12 -26.57
CA PRO A 262 11.28 21.79 -26.50
C PRO A 262 11.27 23.10 -25.69
N VAL A 263 10.11 23.78 -25.65
CA VAL A 263 9.86 24.98 -24.87
C VAL A 263 8.47 24.87 -24.25
N GLY A 264 8.36 25.12 -22.95
CA GLY A 264 7.11 25.05 -22.19
C GLY A 264 7.04 23.86 -21.24
N LYS A 265 5.88 23.68 -20.60
CA LYS A 265 5.67 22.65 -19.58
C LYS A 265 5.25 21.31 -20.19
N PRO A 266 5.49 20.18 -19.50
CA PRO A 266 4.99 18.89 -19.92
C PRO A 266 3.46 18.87 -20.12
N ILE A 267 3.01 18.05 -21.07
CA ILE A 267 1.60 17.86 -21.41
C ILE A 267 1.25 16.39 -21.21
N PHE A 268 0.22 16.12 -20.42
CA PHE A 268 -0.23 14.76 -20.15
C PHE A 268 -1.25 14.36 -21.21
N LYS A 269 -0.97 13.27 -21.92
CA LYS A 269 -1.79 12.73 -22.99
C LYS A 269 -2.38 11.39 -22.58
N LYS A 270 -3.64 11.18 -22.95
CA LYS A 270 -4.30 9.90 -22.83
C LYS A 270 -3.59 8.89 -23.71
N LYS A 271 -3.30 7.72 -23.16
CA LYS A 271 -2.72 6.63 -23.92
C LYS A 271 -3.80 5.87 -24.67
N GLU A 272 -3.68 5.76 -26.00
CA GLU A 272 -4.53 4.86 -26.78
C GLU A 272 -4.13 3.40 -26.52
N VAL A 273 -5.04 2.64 -25.92
CA VAL A 273 -4.87 1.19 -25.75
C VAL A 273 -5.07 0.54 -27.12
N LYS A 274 -3.97 0.33 -27.86
CA LYS A 274 -3.99 -0.57 -29.02
C LYS A 274 -4.16 -2.00 -28.48
N LEU A 275 -5.40 -2.49 -28.52
CA LEU A 275 -5.68 -3.92 -28.37
C LEU A 275 -4.95 -4.65 -29.51
N LYS A 276 -3.88 -5.35 -29.19
CA LYS A 276 -3.25 -6.36 -30.05
C LYS A 276 -3.63 -7.73 -29.54
#